data_AF-A0A3N9UN33-F1
#
_entry.id   AF-A0A3N9UN33-F1
#
_cell.length_a   1.000
_cell.length_b   1.000
_cell.length_c   1.000
_cell.angle_alpha   90.00
_cell.angle_beta   90.00
_cell.angle_gamma   90.00
#
_symmetry.space_group_name_H-M   'P 1'
#
loop_
_entity.id
_entity.type
_entity.pdbx_description
1 polymer ?
#
loop_
_entity_poly.entity_id
_entity_poly.type
_entity_poly.pdbx_seq_one_letter_code
_entity_poly.pdbx_strand_id
1 'polypeptide(L)'
;MAWPNGHFHRKLSRIAFEALGDAWQPFAYGQMCYAFHIAKQFDIKLVFFGENGEAEYSGDPRVYTLRGMPFEIWAEQYFKGIMVDDLIEYGLQETDFFTKKDYDESDLMFYRPPEVEQMKKLGIEFHWFSYYKKWVPQENYYYASEHTGFQANSEGRSEGTYSKYASLDDQMDGFHYYLAFMKFGIARATSDAAHEVRDDHITREEGAALVKRFDGEFPKRWFKEFLAYLDITEEQFWNVCDRFRSPHIWKKDQGIWRLKKAIFDEYDIEGEAGYLTSLPESALELMSK
;
A
#
# COMPACT_ATOMS: atom_id res chain seq x y z
N MET A 1 -20.54 -13.82 4.62
CA MET A 1 -19.47 -13.07 3.93
C MET A 1 -19.87 -11.61 3.94
N ALA A 2 -18.96 -10.72 4.36
CA ALA A 2 -19.18 -9.28 4.32
C ALA A 2 -18.31 -8.72 3.19
N TRP A 3 -18.94 -8.17 2.17
CA TRP A 3 -18.27 -7.40 1.11
C TRP A 3 -18.85 -5.98 1.12
N PRO A 4 -18.03 -4.95 0.86
CA PRO A 4 -18.52 -3.59 0.81
C PRO A 4 -19.44 -3.38 -0.41
N ASN A 5 -20.22 -2.30 -0.38
CA ASN A 5 -20.88 -1.78 -1.57
C ASN A 5 -19.80 -1.42 -2.62
N GLY A 6 -19.68 -2.24 -3.66
CA GLY A 6 -18.63 -2.10 -4.67
C GLY A 6 -18.75 -0.83 -5.52
N HIS A 7 -19.95 -0.26 -5.66
CA HIS A 7 -20.14 1.03 -6.35
C HIS A 7 -19.58 2.18 -5.50
N PHE A 8 -19.88 2.19 -4.20
CA PHE A 8 -19.34 3.16 -3.26
C PHE A 8 -17.82 3.02 -3.12
N HIS A 9 -17.31 1.81 -2.88
CA HIS A 9 -15.88 1.55 -2.69
C HIS A 9 -15.05 2.06 -3.88
N ARG A 10 -15.53 1.80 -5.10
CA ARG A 10 -14.90 2.27 -6.33
C ARG A 10 -14.75 3.79 -6.39
N LYS A 11 -15.83 4.53 -6.09
CA LYS A 11 -15.80 5.99 -6.07
C LYS A 11 -14.90 6.52 -4.95
N LEU A 12 -14.95 5.89 -3.78
CA LEU A 12 -14.08 6.24 -2.65
C LEU A 12 -12.60 6.00 -2.98
N SER A 13 -12.27 4.93 -3.71
CA SER A 13 -10.91 4.66 -4.22
C SER A 13 -10.45 5.72 -5.21
N ARG A 14 -11.34 6.21 -6.09
CA ARG A 14 -11.03 7.33 -6.99
C ARG A 14 -10.75 8.60 -6.20
N ILE A 15 -11.60 8.91 -5.21
CA ILE A 15 -11.39 10.08 -4.33
C ILE A 15 -10.04 9.97 -3.61
N ALA A 16 -9.72 8.81 -3.02
CA ALA A 16 -8.45 8.60 -2.34
C ALA A 16 -7.24 8.68 -3.30
N PHE A 17 -7.37 8.16 -4.51
CA PHE A 17 -6.37 8.30 -5.56
C PHE A 17 -6.10 9.77 -5.88
N GLU A 18 -7.14 10.55 -6.15
CA GLU A 18 -7.00 11.96 -6.51
C GLU A 18 -6.53 12.80 -5.29
N ALA A 19 -7.13 12.64 -4.12
CA ALA A 19 -6.82 13.46 -2.95
C ALA A 19 -5.47 13.11 -2.30
N LEU A 20 -5.12 11.83 -2.24
CA LEU A 20 -4.00 11.33 -1.43
C LEU A 20 -2.87 10.70 -2.25
N GLY A 21 -3.11 10.44 -3.54
CA GLY A 21 -2.19 9.66 -4.35
C GLY A 21 -2.11 8.22 -3.86
N ASP A 22 -3.24 7.65 -3.44
CA ASP A 22 -3.33 6.24 -3.04
C ASP A 22 -4.77 5.72 -3.17
N ALA A 23 -5.05 4.94 -4.21
CA ALA A 23 -6.36 4.34 -4.44
C ALA A 23 -6.74 3.27 -3.39
N TRP A 24 -5.76 2.80 -2.62
CA TRP A 24 -5.87 1.69 -1.68
C TRP A 24 -6.29 2.13 -0.27
N GLN A 25 -6.33 3.44 0.01
CA GLN A 25 -6.74 3.95 1.33
C GLN A 25 -8.10 3.40 1.81
N PRO A 26 -9.13 3.24 0.97
CA PRO A 26 -10.40 2.67 1.40
C PRO A 26 -10.30 1.21 1.84
N PHE A 27 -9.41 0.44 1.22
CA PHE A 27 -9.12 -0.93 1.61
C PHE A 27 -8.51 -0.98 3.01
N ALA A 28 -7.56 -0.09 3.33
CA ALA A 28 -6.91 -0.03 4.64
C ALA A 28 -7.91 0.20 5.79
N TYR A 29 -8.93 1.05 5.58
CA TYR A 29 -9.99 1.23 6.57
C TYR A 29 -10.75 -0.07 6.82
N GLY A 30 -11.19 -0.74 5.75
CA GLY A 30 -11.95 -1.98 5.83
C GLY A 30 -11.16 -3.11 6.47
N GLN A 31 -9.91 -3.29 6.04
CA GLN A 31 -8.99 -4.30 6.55
C GLN A 31 -8.81 -4.17 8.08
N MET A 32 -8.56 -2.95 8.56
CA MET A 32 -8.38 -2.70 9.99
C MET A 32 -9.68 -2.78 10.78
N CYS A 33 -10.73 -2.08 10.34
CA CYS A 33 -11.93 -1.90 11.16
C CYS A 33 -12.83 -3.14 11.21
N TYR A 34 -12.90 -3.93 10.12
CA TYR A 34 -13.81 -5.07 10.02
C TYR A 34 -13.62 -6.08 11.16
N ALA A 35 -12.38 -6.49 11.40
CA ALA A 35 -12.06 -7.50 12.42
C ALA A 35 -12.56 -7.10 13.82
N PHE A 36 -12.50 -5.81 14.14
CA PHE A 36 -12.89 -5.29 15.45
C PHE A 36 -14.40 -5.08 15.59
N HIS A 37 -15.11 -4.77 14.50
CA HIS A 37 -16.57 -4.83 14.49
C HIS A 37 -17.07 -6.26 14.71
N ILE A 38 -16.45 -7.25 14.06
CA ILE A 38 -16.75 -8.66 14.31
C ILE A 38 -16.42 -9.04 15.76
N ALA A 39 -15.26 -8.63 16.26
CA ALA A 39 -14.88 -8.94 17.63
C ALA A 39 -15.87 -8.37 18.66
N LYS A 40 -16.29 -7.12 18.47
CA LYS A 40 -17.35 -6.48 19.27
C LYS A 40 -18.69 -7.22 19.17
N GLN A 41 -19.11 -7.59 17.97
CA GLN A 41 -20.42 -8.20 17.73
C GLN A 41 -20.55 -9.60 18.33
N PHE A 42 -19.47 -10.37 18.33
CA PHE A 42 -19.45 -11.77 18.75
C PHE A 42 -18.74 -12.00 20.09
N ASP A 43 -18.44 -10.93 20.83
CA ASP A 43 -17.75 -10.96 22.12
C ASP A 43 -16.37 -11.66 22.07
N ILE A 44 -15.65 -11.50 20.95
CA ILE A 44 -14.30 -12.03 20.79
C ILE A 44 -13.32 -11.06 21.45
N LYS A 45 -12.56 -11.55 22.44
CA LYS A 45 -11.65 -10.72 23.25
C LYS A 45 -10.29 -10.49 22.63
N LEU A 46 -9.90 -11.29 21.64
CA LEU A 46 -8.52 -11.35 21.17
C LEU A 46 -8.46 -11.32 19.65
N VAL A 47 -7.79 -10.31 19.10
CA VAL A 47 -7.59 -10.13 17.66
C VAL A 47 -6.10 -10.12 17.37
N PHE A 48 -5.67 -10.97 16.43
CA PHE A 48 -4.28 -11.03 15.96
C PHE A 48 -4.18 -10.55 14.51
N PHE A 49 -3.22 -9.68 14.24
CA PHE A 49 -2.71 -9.42 12.89
C PHE A 49 -1.32 -10.04 12.77
N GLY A 50 -0.82 -10.18 11.53
CA GLY A 50 0.48 -10.80 11.27
C GLY A 50 1.62 -9.97 11.89
N GLU A 51 1.97 -8.89 11.22
CA GLU A 51 3.13 -8.08 11.54
C GLU A 51 2.81 -6.68 12.05
N ASN A 52 3.73 -6.14 12.84
CA ASN A 52 3.80 -4.70 13.08
C ASN A 52 4.52 -4.04 11.89
N GLY A 53 3.75 -3.55 10.91
CA GLY A 53 4.31 -2.96 9.70
C GLY A 53 5.29 -1.81 9.97
N GLU A 54 5.07 -1.03 11.03
CA GLU A 54 5.98 0.06 11.42
C GLU A 54 7.34 -0.48 11.86
N ALA A 55 7.37 -1.58 12.62
CA ALA A 55 8.60 -2.22 13.07
C ALA A 55 9.31 -2.97 11.94
N GLU A 56 8.56 -3.67 11.09
CA GLU A 56 9.11 -4.54 10.05
C GLU A 56 9.51 -3.79 8.78
N TYR A 57 8.87 -2.68 8.43
CA TYR A 57 9.11 -1.98 7.17
C TYR A 57 9.58 -0.54 7.35
N SER A 58 10.00 -0.17 8.56
CA SER A 58 10.49 1.15 8.95
C SER A 58 9.41 2.23 8.88
N GLY A 59 8.74 2.44 10.01
CA GLY A 59 7.77 3.51 10.20
C GLY A 59 8.00 4.26 11.50
N ASP A 60 6.95 4.54 12.26
CA ASP A 60 7.03 5.29 13.51
C ASP A 60 7.74 4.53 14.65
N PRO A 61 8.92 4.97 15.12
CA PRO A 61 9.67 4.28 16.17
C PRO A 61 8.93 4.17 17.51
N ARG A 62 7.92 5.03 17.77
CA ARG A 62 7.14 5.01 19.02
C ARG A 62 6.39 3.69 19.21
N VAL A 63 6.08 2.98 18.13
CA VAL A 63 5.22 1.79 18.19
C VAL A 63 5.96 0.48 17.97
N TYR A 64 7.28 0.50 17.75
CA TYR A 64 8.04 -0.69 17.37
C TYR A 64 7.98 -1.83 18.40
N THR A 65 7.96 -1.49 19.69
CA THR A 65 7.98 -2.47 20.79
C THR A 65 6.60 -2.76 21.37
N LEU A 66 5.53 -2.24 20.75
CA LEU A 66 4.17 -2.48 21.23
C LEU A 66 3.73 -3.89 20.82
N ARG A 67 2.92 -4.52 21.68
CA ARG A 67 2.34 -5.84 21.38
C ARG A 67 1.20 -5.77 20.37
N GLY A 68 0.55 -4.61 20.26
CA GLY A 68 -0.52 -4.28 19.33
C GLY A 68 -0.76 -2.78 19.35
N MET A 69 -1.39 -2.24 18.30
CA MET A 69 -1.57 -0.81 18.13
C MET A 69 -2.65 -0.26 19.07
N PRO A 70 -2.36 0.77 19.88
CA PRO A 70 -3.39 1.48 20.66
C PRO A 70 -4.47 2.05 19.75
N PHE A 71 -5.74 1.85 20.12
CA PHE A 71 -6.88 2.23 19.30
C PHE A 71 -6.95 3.74 19.01
N GLU A 72 -6.45 4.56 19.93
CA GLU A 72 -6.49 6.02 19.88
C GLU A 72 -5.63 6.59 18.75
N ILE A 73 -4.59 5.87 18.33
CA ILE A 73 -3.65 6.34 17.32
C ILE A 73 -3.86 5.69 15.95
N TRP A 74 -4.93 4.92 15.76
CA TRP A 74 -5.20 4.27 14.46
C TRP A 74 -5.40 5.27 13.33
N ALA A 75 -6.05 6.40 13.62
CA ALA A 75 -6.20 7.47 12.64
C ALA A 75 -4.82 7.93 12.14
N GLU A 76 -3.88 8.16 13.06
CA GLU A 76 -2.52 8.59 12.76
C GLU A 76 -1.71 7.49 12.05
N GLN A 77 -1.73 6.26 12.58
CA GLN A 77 -0.82 5.18 12.18
C GLN A 77 -1.30 4.39 10.98
N TYR A 78 -2.59 4.05 10.91
CA TYR A 78 -3.14 3.22 9.83
C TYR A 78 -3.91 4.00 8.77
N PHE A 79 -4.43 5.16 9.15
CA PHE A 79 -5.30 5.95 8.29
C PHE A 79 -4.64 7.25 7.79
N LYS A 80 -3.33 7.41 8.01
CA LYS A 80 -2.53 8.55 7.54
C LYS A 80 -3.07 9.90 8.01
N GLY A 81 -3.73 9.91 9.17
CA GLY A 81 -4.39 11.07 9.76
C GLY A 81 -5.73 11.44 9.12
N ILE A 82 -6.27 10.64 8.20
CA ILE A 82 -7.47 10.97 7.42
C ILE A 82 -8.49 9.83 7.56
N MET A 83 -9.65 10.16 8.11
CA MET A 83 -10.76 9.21 8.26
C MET A 83 -11.58 9.12 6.96
N VAL A 84 -12.45 8.10 6.88
CA VAL A 84 -13.38 7.96 5.74
C VAL A 84 -14.28 9.20 5.57
N ASP A 85 -14.66 9.84 6.67
CA ASP A 85 -15.49 11.04 6.69
C ASP A 85 -14.82 12.22 5.96
N ASP A 86 -13.50 12.39 6.14
CA ASP A 86 -12.73 13.44 5.47
C ASP A 86 -12.67 13.21 3.96
N LEU A 87 -12.54 11.95 3.53
CA LEU A 87 -12.58 11.60 2.10
C LEU A 87 -13.97 11.82 1.49
N ILE A 88 -15.04 11.53 2.24
CA ILE A 88 -16.40 11.79 1.78
C ILE A 88 -16.63 13.29 1.65
N GLU A 89 -16.19 14.08 2.63
CA GLU A 89 -16.28 15.53 2.58
C GLU A 89 -15.54 16.08 1.35
N TYR A 90 -14.28 15.66 1.14
CA TYR A 90 -13.53 16.02 -0.05
C TYR A 90 -14.27 15.60 -1.33
N GLY A 91 -14.77 14.37 -1.41
CA GLY A 91 -15.52 13.87 -2.56
C GLY A 91 -16.75 14.73 -2.88
N LEU A 92 -17.49 15.16 -1.86
CA LEU A 92 -18.70 15.99 -2.02
C LEU A 92 -18.39 17.45 -2.39
N GLN A 93 -17.23 17.97 -1.99
CA GLN A 93 -16.87 19.38 -2.18
C GLN A 93 -16.01 19.62 -3.43
N GLU A 94 -15.07 18.71 -3.71
CA GLU A 94 -13.99 18.91 -4.69
C GLU A 94 -14.16 18.06 -5.96
N THR A 95 -15.21 17.24 -6.05
CA THR A 95 -15.46 16.39 -7.23
C THR A 95 -16.88 16.53 -7.78
N ASP A 96 -17.05 16.22 -9.06
CA ASP A 96 -18.34 16.26 -9.76
C ASP A 96 -18.98 14.88 -9.96
N PHE A 97 -18.25 13.80 -9.67
CA PHE A 97 -18.70 12.42 -9.86
C PHE A 97 -19.23 11.75 -8.58
N PHE A 98 -19.05 12.37 -7.42
CA PHE A 98 -19.47 11.83 -6.12
C PHE A 98 -20.52 12.72 -5.44
N THR A 99 -21.63 12.12 -5.02
CA THR A 99 -22.77 12.81 -4.44
C THR A 99 -23.34 12.03 -3.25
N LYS A 100 -24.20 12.68 -2.45
CA LYS A 100 -24.91 12.02 -1.34
C LYS A 100 -25.84 10.86 -1.74
N LYS A 101 -26.06 10.63 -3.04
CA LYS A 101 -26.84 9.48 -3.53
C LYS A 101 -26.00 8.23 -3.77
N ASP A 102 -24.66 8.37 -3.72
CA ASP A 102 -23.73 7.30 -4.05
C ASP A 102 -23.39 6.39 -2.87
N TYR A 103 -23.82 6.76 -1.66
CA TYR A 103 -23.59 5.98 -0.45
C TYR A 103 -24.71 6.19 0.55
N ASP A 104 -24.90 5.19 1.41
CA ASP A 104 -25.70 5.29 2.62
C ASP A 104 -24.79 5.29 3.86
N GLU A 105 -25.24 5.84 4.98
CA GLU A 105 -24.44 5.82 6.23
C GLU A 105 -24.07 4.40 6.68
N SER A 106 -24.91 3.40 6.33
CA SER A 106 -24.61 1.99 6.59
C SER A 106 -23.40 1.47 5.82
N ASP A 107 -23.09 2.03 4.64
CA ASP A 107 -21.90 1.65 3.87
C ASP A 107 -20.61 1.99 4.61
N LEU A 108 -20.65 2.99 5.50
CA LEU A 108 -19.48 3.51 6.21
C LEU A 108 -19.12 2.71 7.45
N MET A 109 -19.99 1.81 7.89
CA MET A 109 -19.84 1.08 9.15
C MET A 109 -18.46 0.42 9.28
N PHE A 110 -18.00 -0.29 8.25
CA PHE A 110 -16.71 -0.99 8.26
C PHE A 110 -15.54 -0.13 7.81
N TYR A 111 -15.75 1.13 7.44
CA TYR A 111 -14.67 2.08 7.17
C TYR A 111 -14.36 2.95 8.39
N ARG A 112 -15.23 2.93 9.41
CA ARG A 112 -15.01 3.58 10.70
C ARG A 112 -14.61 2.55 11.75
N PRO A 113 -13.64 2.84 12.63
CA PRO A 113 -13.34 1.96 13.74
C PRO A 113 -14.53 1.89 14.70
N PRO A 114 -14.75 0.78 15.41
CA PRO A 114 -15.66 0.78 16.55
C PRO A 114 -15.25 1.83 17.59
N GLU A 115 -16.19 2.30 18.39
CA GLU A 115 -15.88 3.24 19.47
C GLU A 115 -14.85 2.65 20.44
N VAL A 116 -13.76 3.39 20.67
CA VAL A 116 -12.63 2.99 21.51
C VAL A 116 -13.08 2.59 22.92
N GLU A 117 -13.97 3.38 23.53
CA GLU A 117 -14.46 3.12 24.89
C GLU A 117 -15.29 1.83 24.97
N GLN A 118 -16.00 1.46 23.89
CA GLN A 118 -16.72 0.19 23.83
C GLN A 118 -15.76 -0.98 23.69
N MET A 119 -14.71 -0.86 22.85
CA MET A 119 -13.68 -1.88 22.72
C MET A 119 -12.97 -2.14 24.05
N LYS A 120 -12.61 -1.07 24.78
CA LYS A 120 -12.02 -1.16 26.13
C LYS A 120 -12.97 -1.82 27.13
N LYS A 121 -14.23 -1.39 27.18
CA LYS A 121 -15.25 -1.94 28.10
C LYS A 121 -15.48 -3.44 27.87
N LEU A 122 -15.44 -3.87 26.61
CA LEU A 122 -15.56 -5.28 26.25
C LEU A 122 -14.26 -6.06 26.47
N GLY A 123 -13.13 -5.40 26.76
CA GLY A 123 -11.84 -6.05 26.95
C GLY A 123 -11.32 -6.69 25.67
N ILE A 124 -11.52 -6.03 24.51
CA ILE A 124 -10.98 -6.48 23.23
C ILE A 124 -9.51 -6.05 23.15
N GLU A 125 -8.62 -7.02 22.95
CA GLU A 125 -7.18 -6.81 22.82
C GLU A 125 -6.73 -7.00 21.36
N PHE A 126 -5.85 -6.10 20.92
CA PHE A 126 -5.15 -6.20 19.65
C PHE A 126 -3.71 -6.65 19.87
N HIS A 127 -3.27 -7.65 19.10
CA HIS A 127 -1.91 -8.16 19.10
C HIS A 127 -1.36 -8.34 17.67
N TRP A 128 -0.06 -8.13 17.50
CA TRP A 128 0.68 -8.63 16.36
C TRP A 128 1.31 -9.97 16.70
N PHE A 129 1.22 -10.92 15.79
CA PHE A 129 1.90 -12.21 15.91
C PHE A 129 3.43 -12.03 15.93
N SER A 130 3.95 -11.09 15.12
CA SER A 130 5.37 -10.70 15.08
C SER A 130 5.96 -10.28 16.43
N TYR A 131 5.14 -9.86 17.39
CA TYR A 131 5.60 -9.57 18.75
C TYR A 131 6.08 -10.83 19.49
N TYR A 132 5.48 -11.98 19.18
CA TYR A 132 5.72 -13.25 19.86
C TYR A 132 6.60 -14.21 19.08
N LYS A 133 6.69 -14.01 17.76
CA LYS A 133 7.46 -14.86 16.85
C LYS A 133 8.20 -13.96 15.88
N LYS A 134 9.49 -14.25 15.66
CA LYS A 134 10.29 -13.52 14.67
C LYS A 134 9.56 -13.55 13.33
N TRP A 135 9.37 -12.37 12.75
CA TRP A 135 8.69 -12.22 11.47
C TRP A 135 9.70 -12.24 10.33
N VAL A 136 9.77 -13.35 9.61
CA VAL A 136 10.63 -13.50 8.42
C VAL A 136 9.72 -13.88 7.26
N PRO A 137 9.37 -12.94 6.35
CA PRO A 137 8.42 -13.20 5.26
C PRO A 137 8.76 -14.42 4.41
N GLN A 138 10.05 -14.65 4.16
CA GLN A 138 10.51 -15.79 3.37
C GLN A 138 10.25 -17.13 4.08
N GLU A 139 10.52 -17.22 5.38
CA GLU A 139 10.21 -18.43 6.19
C GLU A 139 8.70 -18.65 6.30
N ASN A 140 7.93 -17.58 6.49
CA ASN A 140 6.47 -17.63 6.50
C ASN A 140 5.91 -18.17 5.17
N TYR A 141 6.48 -17.75 4.04
CA TYR A 141 6.14 -18.29 2.72
C TYR A 141 6.43 -19.79 2.62
N TYR A 142 7.63 -20.24 3.02
CA TYR A 142 7.98 -21.66 2.97
C TYR A 142 7.05 -22.50 3.85
N TYR A 143 6.79 -22.06 5.07
CA TYR A 143 5.86 -22.74 5.98
C TYR A 143 4.45 -22.85 5.39
N ALA A 144 3.93 -21.76 4.82
CA ALA A 144 2.61 -21.76 4.18
C ALA A 144 2.56 -22.69 2.97
N SER A 145 3.60 -22.68 2.13
CA SER A 145 3.69 -23.52 0.93
C SER A 145 3.77 -25.01 1.27
N GLU A 146 4.48 -25.37 2.34
CA GLU A 146 4.64 -26.77 2.78
C GLU A 146 3.37 -27.33 3.45
N HIS A 147 2.66 -26.52 4.25
CA HIS A 147 1.63 -27.04 5.16
C HIS A 147 0.19 -26.74 4.78
N THR A 148 -0.07 -25.98 3.71
CA THR A 148 -1.43 -25.60 3.33
C THR A 148 -1.74 -26.09 1.91
N GLY A 149 -1.90 -25.19 0.97
CA GLY A 149 -1.88 -25.42 -0.47
C GLY A 149 -1.42 -24.16 -1.19
N PHE A 150 -0.70 -23.28 -0.48
CA PHE A 150 -0.27 -21.98 -0.98
C PHE A 150 0.70 -22.16 -2.14
N GLN A 151 0.36 -21.54 -3.27
CA GLN A 151 1.17 -21.54 -4.48
C GLN A 151 1.65 -20.12 -4.74
N ALA A 152 2.96 -20.01 -5.01
CA ALA A 152 3.50 -18.76 -5.53
C ALA A 152 2.88 -18.45 -6.90
N ASN A 153 2.95 -17.19 -7.29
CA ASN A 153 2.41 -16.70 -8.54
C ASN A 153 2.99 -17.49 -9.72
N SER A 154 2.10 -18.15 -10.48
CA SER A 154 2.47 -18.95 -11.64
C SER A 154 3.01 -18.11 -12.80
N GLU A 155 2.71 -16.80 -12.81
CA GLU A 155 3.19 -15.84 -13.80
C GLU A 155 4.55 -15.23 -13.43
N GLY A 156 5.17 -15.68 -12.34
CA GLY A 156 6.48 -15.21 -11.89
C GLY A 156 6.38 -14.14 -10.80
N ARG A 157 7.31 -13.20 -10.78
CA ARG A 157 7.35 -12.11 -9.78
C ARG A 157 6.18 -11.13 -9.96
N SER A 158 5.84 -10.44 -8.88
CA SER A 158 4.96 -9.26 -8.96
C SER A 158 5.72 -8.06 -9.53
N GLU A 159 5.04 -7.20 -10.28
CA GLU A 159 5.62 -5.96 -10.80
C GLU A 159 6.02 -5.04 -9.64
N GLY A 160 7.17 -4.37 -9.73
CA GLY A 160 7.68 -3.53 -8.64
C GLY A 160 8.48 -4.27 -7.56
N THR A 161 8.63 -5.59 -7.67
CA THR A 161 9.50 -6.40 -6.78
C THR A 161 10.03 -7.66 -7.48
N TYR A 162 10.93 -8.37 -6.80
CA TYR A 162 11.49 -9.66 -7.20
C TYR A 162 10.77 -10.85 -6.53
N SER A 163 9.94 -10.59 -5.51
CA SER A 163 9.16 -11.62 -4.82
C SER A 163 7.96 -12.08 -5.67
N LYS A 164 7.46 -13.29 -5.38
CA LYS A 164 6.39 -13.97 -6.14
C LYS A 164 5.29 -14.57 -5.27
N TYR A 165 5.26 -14.23 -3.99
CA TYR A 165 4.41 -14.90 -2.99
C TYR A 165 3.59 -13.94 -2.13
N ALA A 166 3.74 -12.63 -2.29
CA ALA A 166 3.03 -11.63 -1.50
C ALA A 166 1.96 -10.92 -2.37
N SER A 167 0.84 -10.55 -1.75
CA SER A 167 -0.26 -9.79 -2.36
C SER A 167 -0.79 -10.36 -3.69
N LEU A 168 -0.98 -11.67 -3.79
CA LEU A 168 -1.37 -12.33 -5.04
C LEU A 168 -2.87 -12.22 -5.38
N ASP A 169 -3.67 -11.75 -4.43
CA ASP A 169 -5.13 -11.67 -4.49
C ASP A 169 -5.67 -10.26 -4.80
N ASP A 170 -4.79 -9.28 -5.05
CA ASP A 170 -5.17 -7.91 -5.38
C ASP A 170 -4.53 -7.42 -6.69
N GLN A 171 -5.39 -7.10 -7.67
CA GLN A 171 -4.97 -6.55 -8.97
C GLN A 171 -4.46 -5.10 -8.86
N MET A 172 -4.76 -4.40 -7.77
CA MET A 172 -4.44 -2.99 -7.55
C MET A 172 -3.16 -2.78 -6.72
N ASP A 173 -2.60 -3.83 -6.12
CA ASP A 173 -1.42 -3.78 -5.24
C ASP A 173 -0.20 -3.13 -5.91
N GLY A 174 0.06 -3.46 -7.19
CA GLY A 174 1.14 -2.84 -7.94
C GLY A 174 1.03 -1.31 -8.01
N PHE A 175 -0.19 -0.76 -8.09
CA PHE A 175 -0.41 0.69 -8.11
C PHE A 175 -0.26 1.32 -6.73
N HIS A 176 -0.58 0.61 -5.65
CA HIS A 176 -0.33 1.07 -4.29
C HIS A 176 1.17 1.36 -4.10
N TYR A 177 2.02 0.40 -4.44
CA TYR A 177 3.48 0.59 -4.36
C TYR A 177 4.00 1.58 -5.39
N TYR A 178 3.49 1.59 -6.62
CA TYR A 178 3.91 2.57 -7.62
C TYR A 178 3.61 4.01 -7.18
N LEU A 179 2.46 4.25 -6.57
CA LEU A 179 2.12 5.57 -6.04
C LEU A 179 2.95 5.94 -4.80
N ALA A 180 3.28 4.96 -3.95
CA ALA A 180 4.26 5.16 -2.88
C ALA A 180 5.63 5.55 -3.45
N PHE A 181 6.07 4.94 -4.54
CA PHE A 181 7.31 5.30 -5.23
C PHE A 181 7.26 6.73 -5.77
N MET A 182 6.17 7.16 -6.41
CA MET A 182 6.01 8.55 -6.85
C MET A 182 6.13 9.54 -5.68
N LYS A 183 5.58 9.21 -4.52
CA LYS A 183 5.56 10.08 -3.34
C LYS A 183 6.87 10.11 -2.59
N PHE A 184 7.52 8.96 -2.44
CA PHE A 184 8.61 8.76 -1.47
C PHE A 184 9.94 8.32 -2.12
N GLY A 185 9.94 7.99 -3.41
CA GLY A 185 11.13 7.53 -4.14
C GLY A 185 11.57 6.11 -3.79
N ILE A 186 10.79 5.39 -3.00
CA ILE A 186 10.99 3.99 -2.60
C ILE A 186 9.65 3.25 -2.64
N ALA A 187 9.68 1.95 -2.95
CA ALA A 187 8.50 1.10 -3.04
C ALA A 187 8.79 -0.33 -2.54
N ARG A 188 8.00 -1.30 -3.01
CA ARG A 188 8.01 -2.69 -2.53
C ARG A 188 9.39 -3.32 -2.58
N ALA A 189 10.15 -3.18 -3.66
CA ALA A 189 11.46 -3.80 -3.78
C ALA A 189 12.43 -3.27 -2.72
N THR A 190 12.35 -1.98 -2.36
CA THR A 190 13.13 -1.42 -1.25
C THR A 190 12.72 -2.05 0.07
N SER A 191 11.42 -2.18 0.36
CA SER A 191 10.94 -2.82 1.59
C SER A 191 11.35 -4.29 1.70
N ASP A 192 11.19 -5.07 0.62
CA ASP A 192 11.57 -6.48 0.55
C ASP A 192 13.10 -6.65 0.72
N ALA A 193 13.89 -5.89 -0.04
CA ALA A 193 15.35 -5.98 0.03
C ALA A 193 15.90 -5.52 1.39
N ALA A 194 15.36 -4.44 1.96
CA ALA A 194 15.77 -3.99 3.29
C ALA A 194 15.46 -5.02 4.37
N HIS A 195 14.33 -5.73 4.25
CA HIS A 195 13.97 -6.82 5.15
C HIS A 195 14.95 -7.99 5.02
N GLU A 196 15.19 -8.47 3.81
CA GLU A 196 16.11 -9.57 3.55
C GLU A 196 17.58 -9.25 3.89
N VAL A 197 18.01 -7.99 3.80
CA VAL A 197 19.33 -7.55 4.30
C VAL A 197 19.42 -7.66 5.82
N ARG A 198 18.36 -7.28 6.56
CA ARG A 198 18.35 -7.38 8.04
C ARG A 198 18.26 -8.81 8.54
N ASP A 199 17.70 -9.70 7.72
CA ASP A 199 17.63 -11.13 8.00
C ASP A 199 18.86 -11.91 7.52
N ASP A 200 19.90 -11.22 7.03
CA ASP A 200 21.15 -11.81 6.51
C ASP A 200 20.92 -12.78 5.31
N HIS A 201 19.80 -12.65 4.59
CA HIS A 201 19.53 -13.44 3.39
C HIS A 201 20.30 -12.93 2.16
N ILE A 202 20.51 -11.61 2.10
CA ILE A 202 21.26 -10.94 1.03
C ILE A 202 22.16 -9.86 1.63
N THR A 203 23.21 -9.51 0.91
CA THR A 203 24.07 -8.37 1.23
C THR A 203 23.40 -7.05 0.87
N ARG A 204 23.88 -5.95 1.46
CA ARG A 204 23.40 -4.59 1.14
C ARG A 204 23.63 -4.22 -0.34
N GLU A 205 24.72 -4.70 -0.94
CA GLU A 205 25.03 -4.50 -2.36
C GLU A 205 24.05 -5.24 -3.27
N GLU A 206 23.75 -6.51 -2.96
CA GLU A 206 22.70 -7.28 -3.66
C GLU A 206 21.33 -6.62 -3.52
N GLY A 207 20.99 -6.14 -2.32
CA GLY A 207 19.77 -5.39 -2.07
C GLY A 207 19.69 -4.12 -2.93
N ALA A 208 20.78 -3.34 -3.01
CA ALA A 208 20.84 -2.16 -3.87
C ALA A 208 20.66 -2.50 -5.36
N ALA A 209 21.24 -3.61 -5.83
CA ALA A 209 21.06 -4.09 -7.20
C ALA A 209 19.61 -4.51 -7.50
N LEU A 210 18.93 -5.18 -6.55
CA LEU A 210 17.51 -5.54 -6.65
C LEU A 210 16.62 -4.29 -6.69
N VAL A 211 16.87 -3.32 -5.81
CA VAL A 211 16.17 -2.03 -5.80
C VAL A 211 16.33 -1.31 -7.13
N LYS A 212 17.55 -1.23 -7.66
CA LYS A 212 17.79 -0.60 -8.98
C LYS A 212 16.99 -1.26 -10.09
N ARG A 213 16.90 -2.59 -10.07
CA ARG A 213 16.26 -3.37 -11.13
C ARG A 213 14.75 -3.34 -11.06
N PHE A 214 14.15 -3.35 -9.86
CA PHE A 214 12.72 -3.61 -9.70
C PHE A 214 11.94 -2.49 -9.04
N ASP A 215 12.56 -1.65 -8.20
CA ASP A 215 11.80 -0.64 -7.47
C ASP A 215 11.27 0.44 -8.42
N GLY A 216 10.00 0.81 -8.21
CA GLY A 216 9.31 1.75 -9.07
C GLY A 216 9.01 1.27 -10.49
N GLU A 217 9.20 -0.03 -10.79
CA GLU A 217 8.73 -0.61 -12.04
C GLU A 217 7.23 -0.32 -12.25
N PHE A 218 6.88 0.16 -13.43
CA PHE A 218 5.49 0.48 -13.75
C PHE A 218 4.64 -0.80 -13.84
N PRO A 219 3.53 -0.92 -13.08
CA PRO A 219 2.67 -2.10 -13.05
C PRO A 219 1.76 -2.15 -14.30
N LYS A 220 2.25 -2.74 -15.39
CA LYS A 220 1.55 -2.77 -16.69
C LYS A 220 0.38 -3.73 -16.72
N ARG A 221 0.47 -4.84 -15.96
CA ARG A 221 -0.42 -5.99 -16.13
C ARG A 221 -1.90 -5.64 -16.00
N TRP A 222 -2.23 -4.82 -15.00
CA TRP A 222 -3.61 -4.47 -14.64
C TRP A 222 -3.92 -2.99 -14.86
N PHE A 223 -3.13 -2.29 -15.67
CA PHE A 223 -3.29 -0.84 -15.81
C PHE A 223 -4.63 -0.44 -16.42
N LYS A 224 -5.10 -1.18 -17.43
CA LYS A 224 -6.41 -0.90 -18.05
C LYS A 224 -7.54 -1.13 -17.06
N GLU A 225 -7.44 -2.17 -16.26
CA GLU A 225 -8.38 -2.53 -15.21
C GLU A 225 -8.38 -1.50 -14.10
N PHE A 226 -7.22 -0.98 -13.70
CA PHE A 226 -7.09 0.11 -12.72
C PHE A 226 -7.79 1.39 -13.21
N LEU A 227 -7.51 1.81 -14.46
CA LEU A 227 -8.16 2.98 -15.06
C LEU A 227 -9.68 2.81 -15.18
N ALA A 228 -10.13 1.64 -15.65
CA ALA A 228 -11.55 1.31 -15.75
C ALA A 228 -12.22 1.14 -14.39
N TYR A 229 -11.47 0.67 -13.38
CA TYR A 229 -11.95 0.54 -12.02
C TYR A 229 -12.26 1.94 -11.48
N LEU A 230 -11.29 2.84 -11.53
CA LEU A 230 -11.44 4.21 -11.03
C LEU A 230 -12.24 5.13 -11.95
N ASP A 231 -12.59 4.72 -13.17
CA ASP A 231 -13.26 5.56 -14.17
C ASP A 231 -12.45 6.84 -14.48
N ILE A 232 -11.15 6.65 -14.73
CA ILE A 232 -10.20 7.73 -15.08
C ILE A 232 -9.47 7.44 -16.38
N THR A 233 -8.96 8.48 -17.02
CA THR A 233 -8.08 8.37 -18.19
C THR A 233 -6.63 8.16 -17.75
N GLU A 234 -5.80 7.67 -18.67
CA GLU A 234 -4.35 7.59 -18.46
C GLU A 234 -3.73 8.97 -18.20
N GLU A 235 -4.20 10.01 -18.88
CA GLU A 235 -3.75 11.39 -18.65
C GLU A 235 -4.03 11.84 -17.20
N GLN A 236 -5.23 11.57 -16.69
CA GLN A 236 -5.58 11.84 -15.30
C GLN A 236 -4.66 11.07 -14.34
N PHE A 237 -4.37 9.80 -14.63
CA PHE A 237 -3.46 9.01 -13.82
C PHE A 237 -2.07 9.64 -13.71
N TRP A 238 -1.48 10.03 -14.84
CA TRP A 238 -0.15 10.65 -14.86
C TRP A 238 -0.14 12.04 -14.20
N ASN A 239 -1.20 12.83 -14.38
CA ASN A 239 -1.35 14.13 -13.69
C ASN A 239 -1.37 13.98 -12.16
N VAL A 240 -2.04 12.96 -11.64
CA VAL A 240 -2.02 12.65 -10.21
C VAL A 240 -0.62 12.23 -9.77
N CYS A 241 0.02 11.30 -10.49
CA CYS A 241 1.38 10.85 -10.19
C CYS A 241 2.36 12.02 -10.10
N ASP A 242 2.33 12.94 -11.07
CA ASP A 242 3.23 14.09 -11.13
C ASP A 242 2.95 15.12 -10.04
N ARG A 243 1.68 15.34 -9.66
CA ARG A 243 1.32 16.21 -8.52
C ARG A 243 1.94 15.74 -7.21
N PHE A 244 2.07 14.42 -7.04
CA PHE A 244 2.61 13.83 -5.82
C PHE A 244 4.14 13.71 -5.81
N ARG A 245 4.83 14.08 -6.89
CA ARG A 245 6.30 14.12 -6.92
C ARG A 245 6.82 15.31 -6.15
N SER A 246 7.48 15.04 -5.04
CA SER A 246 8.12 16.12 -4.30
C SER A 246 9.44 16.55 -4.96
N PRO A 247 9.71 17.86 -5.10
CA PRO A 247 10.93 18.37 -5.74
C PRO A 247 12.21 18.06 -4.95
N HIS A 248 12.13 17.62 -3.69
CA HIS A 248 13.31 17.17 -2.95
C HIS A 248 13.74 15.73 -3.30
N ILE A 249 12.84 14.94 -3.88
CA ILE A 249 13.09 13.53 -4.29
C ILE A 249 13.34 13.48 -5.80
N TRP A 250 12.57 14.24 -6.57
CA TRP A 250 12.52 14.15 -8.03
C TRP A 250 13.19 15.33 -8.71
N LYS A 251 13.83 15.07 -9.85
CA LYS A 251 14.28 16.07 -10.82
C LYS A 251 13.77 15.68 -12.21
N LYS A 252 13.31 16.65 -13.00
CA LYS A 252 12.96 16.43 -14.41
C LYS A 252 14.21 16.70 -15.25
N ASP A 253 14.67 15.70 -15.98
CA ASP A 253 15.85 15.75 -16.84
C ASP A 253 15.45 15.30 -18.25
N GLN A 254 15.59 16.18 -19.24
CA GLN A 254 15.18 15.94 -20.63
C GLN A 254 13.74 15.42 -20.77
N GLY A 255 12.81 15.94 -19.96
CA GLY A 255 11.41 15.51 -19.98
C GLY A 255 11.11 14.31 -19.08
N ILE A 256 12.12 13.59 -18.57
CA ILE A 256 11.96 12.36 -17.78
C ILE A 256 12.21 12.64 -16.30
N TRP A 257 11.34 12.12 -15.44
CA TRP A 257 11.53 12.20 -13.99
C TRP A 257 12.60 11.21 -13.54
N ARG A 258 13.64 11.71 -12.86
CA ARG A 258 14.71 10.92 -12.25
C ARG A 258 14.78 11.17 -10.75
N LEU A 259 15.10 10.14 -9.97
CA LEU A 259 15.42 10.29 -8.56
C LEU A 259 16.67 11.17 -8.43
N LYS A 260 16.68 12.02 -7.40
CA LYS A 260 17.85 12.84 -7.06
C LYS A 260 18.94 12.03 -6.36
N LYS A 261 18.54 11.02 -5.59
CA LYS A 261 19.40 10.07 -4.90
C LYS A 261 18.65 8.76 -4.72
N ALA A 262 19.34 7.65 -4.95
CA ALA A 262 18.86 6.30 -4.64
C ALA A 262 19.97 5.49 -3.94
N ILE A 263 19.60 4.38 -3.29
CA ILE A 263 20.56 3.52 -2.59
C ILE A 263 21.60 2.92 -3.54
N PHE A 264 21.22 2.63 -4.78
CA PHE A 264 22.10 2.05 -5.78
C PHE A 264 23.12 3.05 -6.34
N ASP A 265 23.01 4.35 -6.04
CA ASP A 265 24.04 5.34 -6.41
C ASP A 265 25.31 5.18 -5.55
N GLU A 266 25.24 4.42 -4.45
CA GLU A 266 26.39 4.11 -3.58
C GLU A 266 27.27 2.97 -4.14
N TYR A 267 26.85 2.33 -5.23
CA TYR A 267 27.50 1.15 -5.82
C TYR A 267 27.70 1.30 -7.33
N ASP A 268 28.69 0.61 -7.88
CA ASP A 268 28.96 0.58 -9.33
C ASP A 268 28.11 -0.51 -10.01
N ILE A 269 26.80 -0.29 -10.05
CA ILE A 269 25.85 -1.21 -10.70
C ILE A 269 25.60 -0.71 -12.12
N GLU A 270 25.81 -1.56 -13.13
CA GLU A 270 25.56 -1.21 -14.54
C GLU A 270 24.06 -1.13 -14.88
N GLY A 271 23.73 -0.58 -16.07
CA GLY A 271 22.37 -0.52 -16.60
C GLY A 271 21.52 0.67 -16.10
N GLU A 272 20.35 0.85 -16.71
CA GLU A 272 19.38 1.87 -16.30
C GLU A 272 18.40 1.30 -15.26
N ALA A 273 17.87 2.17 -14.37
CA ALA A 273 16.96 1.74 -13.31
C ALA A 273 15.61 1.27 -13.87
N GLY A 274 15.02 0.26 -13.24
CA GLY A 274 13.79 -0.40 -13.67
C GLY A 274 12.61 0.57 -13.89
N TYR A 275 12.46 1.56 -13.00
CA TYR A 275 11.41 2.58 -13.12
C TYR A 275 11.53 3.48 -14.36
N LEU A 276 12.70 3.55 -14.99
CA LEU A 276 12.92 4.29 -16.24
C LEU A 276 12.66 3.40 -17.45
N THR A 277 13.19 2.18 -17.42
CA THR A 277 13.07 1.24 -18.54
C THR A 277 11.68 0.61 -18.66
N SER A 278 10.87 0.67 -17.60
CA SER A 278 9.53 0.09 -17.56
C SER A 278 8.42 1.06 -17.96
N LEU A 279 8.68 2.35 -18.16
CA LEU A 279 7.62 3.29 -18.54
C LEU A 279 6.95 2.86 -19.86
N PRO A 280 5.62 2.96 -19.98
CA PRO A 280 4.94 2.74 -21.26
C PRO A 280 5.23 3.92 -22.21
N GLU A 281 5.18 3.68 -23.52
CA GLU A 281 5.43 4.71 -24.54
C GLU A 281 4.50 5.92 -24.38
N SER A 282 3.23 5.67 -24.06
CA SER A 282 2.23 6.69 -23.76
C SER A 282 2.64 7.62 -22.62
N ALA A 283 3.29 7.10 -21.58
CA ALA A 283 3.81 7.91 -20.48
C ALA A 283 4.95 8.82 -20.95
N LEU A 284 5.87 8.29 -21.76
CA LEU A 284 6.99 9.08 -22.30
C LEU A 284 6.47 10.23 -23.18
N GLU A 285 5.46 9.97 -24.00
CA GLU A 285 4.81 11.00 -24.81
C GLU A 285 4.15 12.08 -23.95
N LEU A 286 3.41 11.69 -22.91
CA LEU A 286 2.76 12.63 -21.99
C LEU A 286 3.78 13.46 -21.20
N MET A 287 4.89 12.85 -20.74
CA MET A 287 5.93 13.53 -19.97
C MET A 287 6.77 14.50 -20.81
N SER A 288 6.83 14.27 -22.13
CA SER A 288 7.57 15.10 -23.10
C SER A 288 6.84 16.38 -23.52
N LYS A 289 5.53 16.45 -23.29
CA LYS A 289 4.69 17.64 -23.51
C LYS A 289 4.83 18.62 -22.34
#